data_AF-A0ABD5TY93-F1
#
_entry.id   AF-A0ABD5TY93-F1
#
_cell.length_a   1.000
_cell.length_b   1.000
_cell.length_c   1.000
_cell.angle_alpha   90.00
_cell.angle_beta   90.00
_cell.angle_gamma   90.00
#
_symmetry.space_group_name_H-M   'P 1'
#
loop_
_entity.id
_entity.type
_entity.pdbx_description
1 polymer ?
#
loop_
_entity_poly.entity_id
_entity_poly.type
_entity_poly.pdbx_seq_one_letter_code
_entity_poly.pdbx_strand_id
1 'polypeptide(L)'
;MSDVSLRERLFLRDRLRPWHALMLAVFLVGTAWTLRDVTPLSLSAVLVASFHGLLWLLGFQVTVGMLWAYAVEYYNAGGKWTDLPFVLPFGVALVVGVAVGVVFESGGGAVGAAFWTFVVVAGLVAVVVWVRVGYRESVA
;
A
#
# COMPACT_ATOMS: atom_id res chain seq x y z
N MET A 1 -27.01 -0.05 30.56
CA MET A 1 -25.76 0.57 30.08
C MET A 1 -24.68 -0.44 29.66
N SER A 2 -24.81 -1.73 29.99
CA SER A 2 -23.87 -2.81 29.61
C SER A 2 -24.00 -3.31 28.16
N ASP A 3 -25.21 -3.36 27.61
CA ASP A 3 -25.49 -3.92 26.26
C ASP A 3 -24.88 -3.13 25.10
N VAL A 4 -24.81 -1.80 25.23
CA VAL A 4 -24.22 -0.93 24.20
C VAL A 4 -22.73 -1.23 24.05
N SER A 5 -22.02 -1.41 25.17
CA SER A 5 -20.58 -1.68 25.17
C SER A 5 -20.20 -3.07 24.62
N LEU A 6 -21.12 -4.05 24.69
CA LEU A 6 -20.90 -5.40 24.15
C LEU A 6 -21.09 -5.42 22.63
N ARG A 7 -22.12 -4.73 22.13
CA ARG A 7 -22.38 -4.59 20.68
C ARG A 7 -21.24 -3.88 19.96
N GLU A 8 -20.74 -2.82 20.56
CA GLU A 8 -19.63 -2.02 20.01
C GLU A 8 -18.32 -2.83 19.95
N ARG A 9 -18.03 -3.62 20.98
CA ARG A 9 -16.87 -4.55 20.99
C ARG A 9 -16.98 -5.64 19.93
N LEU A 10 -18.16 -6.24 19.76
CA LEU A 10 -18.38 -7.27 18.74
C LEU A 10 -18.21 -6.69 17.33
N PHE A 11 -18.80 -5.52 17.07
CA PHE A 11 -18.66 -4.82 15.79
C PHE A 11 -17.21 -4.47 15.46
N LEU A 12 -16.46 -3.94 16.42
CA LEU A 12 -15.03 -3.64 16.24
C LEU A 12 -14.22 -4.92 15.98
N ARG A 13 -14.51 -6.00 16.72
CA ARG A 13 -13.83 -7.29 16.54
C ARG A 13 -14.08 -7.86 15.14
N ASP A 14 -15.31 -7.81 14.65
CA ASP A 14 -15.65 -8.31 13.31
C ASP A 14 -15.04 -7.46 12.20
N ARG A 15 -14.83 -6.16 12.43
CA ARG A 15 -14.12 -5.29 11.48
C ARG A 15 -12.60 -5.50 11.50
N LEU A 16 -12.03 -5.80 12.66
CA LEU A 16 -10.59 -6.02 12.84
C LEU A 16 -10.15 -7.42 12.39
N ARG A 17 -10.99 -8.45 12.54
CA ARG A 17 -10.65 -9.84 12.17
C ARG A 17 -10.19 -9.99 10.71
N PRO A 18 -10.87 -9.40 9.70
CA PRO A 18 -10.41 -9.46 8.32
C PRO A 18 -9.02 -8.85 8.11
N TRP A 19 -8.75 -7.72 8.76
CA TRP A 19 -7.44 -7.07 8.65
C TRP A 19 -6.33 -7.93 9.24
N HIS A 20 -6.52 -8.50 10.43
CA HIS A 20 -5.54 -9.40 11.04
C HIS A 20 -5.35 -10.69 10.24
N ALA A 21 -6.43 -11.25 9.67
CA ALA A 21 -6.35 -12.39 8.79
C ALA A 21 -5.53 -12.08 7.53
N LEU A 22 -5.72 -10.88 6.94
CA LEU A 22 -4.93 -10.42 5.81
C LEU A 22 -3.45 -10.22 6.18
N MET A 23 -3.17 -9.61 7.34
CA MET A 23 -1.79 -9.48 7.85
C MET A 23 -1.11 -10.85 7.98
N LEU A 24 -1.81 -11.82 8.56
CA LEU A 24 -1.31 -13.18 8.68
C LEU A 24 -1.07 -13.81 7.32
N ALA A 25 -1.98 -13.64 6.37
CA ALA A 25 -1.81 -14.15 5.01
C ALA A 25 -0.57 -13.57 4.32
N VAL A 26 -0.34 -12.26 4.42
CA VAL A 26 0.86 -11.62 3.84
C VAL A 26 2.14 -12.16 4.47
N PHE A 27 2.17 -12.29 5.81
CA PHE A 27 3.31 -12.88 6.52
C PHE A 27 3.59 -14.31 6.04
N LEU A 28 2.55 -15.14 5.92
CA LEU A 28 2.67 -16.52 5.47
C LEU A 28 3.12 -16.61 4.02
N VAL A 29 2.62 -15.74 3.13
CA VAL A 29 3.05 -15.68 1.72
C VAL A 29 4.53 -15.31 1.62
N GLY A 30 4.98 -14.28 2.34
CA GLY A 30 6.40 -13.90 2.34
C GLY A 30 7.30 -15.01 2.88
N THR A 31 6.88 -15.65 3.97
CA THR A 31 7.60 -16.79 4.56
C THR A 31 7.68 -17.97 3.58
N ALA A 32 6.54 -18.37 3.00
CA ALA A 32 6.47 -19.49 2.06
C ALA A 32 7.26 -19.20 0.77
N TRP A 33 7.22 -17.97 0.28
CA TRP A 33 8.00 -17.55 -0.88
C TRP A 33 9.50 -17.69 -0.64
N THR A 34 9.98 -17.31 0.55
CA THR A 34 11.39 -17.50 0.92
C THR A 34 11.79 -18.97 1.05
N LEU A 35 10.87 -19.85 1.47
CA LEU A 35 11.15 -21.28 1.64
C LEU A 35 11.01 -22.12 0.37
N ARG A 36 10.41 -21.59 -0.70
CA ARG A 36 9.95 -22.39 -1.86
C ARG A 36 11.04 -23.25 -2.52
N ASP A 37 12.29 -22.79 -2.51
CA ASP A 37 13.43 -23.44 -3.16
C ASP A 37 14.41 -24.05 -2.14
N VAL A 38 14.06 -24.07 -0.84
CA VAL A 38 14.96 -24.49 0.25
C VAL A 38 14.73 -25.97 0.59
N THR A 39 15.71 -26.81 0.28
CA THR A 39 15.75 -28.22 0.72
C THR A 39 17.18 -28.62 1.09
N PRO A 40 17.42 -29.31 2.23
CA PRO A 40 16.45 -29.68 3.27
C PRO A 40 16.01 -28.48 4.13
N LEU A 41 14.84 -28.58 4.76
CA LEU A 41 14.38 -27.58 5.73
C LEU A 41 15.21 -27.67 7.02
N SER A 42 15.73 -26.53 7.47
CA SER A 42 16.45 -26.39 8.73
C SER A 42 15.81 -25.32 9.61
N LEU A 43 16.07 -25.35 10.91
CA LEU A 43 15.58 -24.32 11.83
C LEU A 43 16.07 -22.92 11.43
N SER A 44 17.32 -22.79 10.98
CA SER A 44 17.86 -21.50 10.53
C SER A 44 17.13 -20.98 9.28
N ALA A 45 16.81 -21.86 8.31
CA ALA A 45 16.03 -21.48 7.14
C ALA A 45 14.63 -20.97 7.52
N VAL A 46 13.96 -21.64 8.47
CA VAL A 46 12.64 -21.23 8.95
C VAL A 46 12.68 -19.87 9.66
N LEU A 47 13.70 -19.61 10.49
CA LEU A 47 13.88 -18.31 11.15
C LEU A 47 14.12 -17.18 10.14
N VAL A 48 15.01 -17.40 9.17
CA VAL A 48 15.28 -16.44 8.10
C VAL A 48 14.02 -16.17 7.28
N ALA A 49 13.28 -17.21 6.89
CA ALA A 49 12.05 -17.07 6.15
C ALA A 49 10.97 -16.31 6.95
N SER A 50 10.85 -16.59 8.25
CA SER A 50 9.92 -15.88 9.13
C SER A 50 10.28 -14.39 9.20
N PHE A 51 11.57 -14.05 9.31
CA PHE A 51 12.03 -12.67 9.26
C PHE A 51 11.68 -12.00 7.91
N HIS A 52 11.89 -12.68 6.79
CA HIS A 52 11.46 -12.17 5.48
C HIS A 52 9.95 -12.00 5.40
N GLY A 53 9.16 -12.93 5.95
CA GLY A 53 7.71 -12.79 6.08
C GLY A 53 7.28 -11.53 6.84
N LEU A 54 8.00 -11.18 7.92
CA LEU A 54 7.77 -9.93 8.64
C LEU A 54 8.13 -8.70 7.80
N LEU A 55 9.19 -8.75 6.99
CA LEU A 55 9.53 -7.66 6.05
C LEU A 55 8.47 -7.49 4.96
N TRP A 56 7.91 -8.59 4.43
CA TRP A 56 6.78 -8.55 3.50
C TRP A 56 5.55 -7.89 4.13
N LEU A 57 5.23 -8.28 5.37
CA LEU A 57 4.15 -7.69 6.14
C LEU A 57 4.35 -6.18 6.36
N LEU A 58 5.55 -5.77 6.75
CA LEU A 58 5.91 -4.36 6.91
C LEU A 58 5.73 -3.58 5.60
N GLY A 59 6.28 -4.12 4.50
CA GLY A 59 6.14 -3.50 3.18
C GLY A 59 4.67 -3.35 2.75
N PHE A 60 3.84 -4.37 3.02
CA PHE A 60 2.41 -4.29 2.79
C PHE A 60 1.74 -3.18 3.61
N GLN A 61 2.02 -3.11 4.91
CA GLN A 61 1.42 -2.08 5.76
C GLN A 61 1.84 -0.67 5.35
N VAL A 62 3.11 -0.46 5.04
CA VAL A 62 3.61 0.84 4.56
C VAL A 62 2.90 1.22 3.26
N THR A 63 2.79 0.27 2.32
CA THR A 63 2.14 0.52 1.03
C THR A 63 0.67 0.89 1.22
N VAL A 64 -0.12 0.07 1.91
CA VAL A 64 -1.54 0.36 2.13
C VAL A 64 -1.74 1.63 2.93
N GLY A 65 -0.89 1.88 3.93
CA GLY A 65 -0.91 3.10 4.74
C GLY A 65 -0.68 4.36 3.89
N MET A 66 0.30 4.35 2.99
CA MET A 66 0.59 5.47 2.09
C MET A 66 -0.54 5.70 1.09
N LEU A 67 -1.09 4.64 0.49
CA LEU A 67 -2.22 4.76 -0.44
C LEU A 67 -3.47 5.30 0.26
N TRP A 68 -3.72 4.83 1.49
CA TRP A 68 -4.83 5.31 2.30
C TRP A 68 -4.65 6.78 2.71
N ALA A 69 -3.45 7.15 3.16
CA ALA A 69 -3.13 8.54 3.51
C ALA A 69 -3.36 9.47 2.31
N TYR A 70 -2.86 9.09 1.13
CA TYR A 70 -3.09 9.84 -0.11
C TYR A 70 -4.57 10.01 -0.43
N ALA A 71 -5.36 8.92 -0.34
CA ALA A 71 -6.79 8.97 -0.63
C ALA A 71 -7.60 9.79 0.36
N VAL A 72 -7.28 9.70 1.65
CA VAL A 72 -7.94 10.50 2.69
C VAL A 72 -7.57 11.96 2.56
N GLU A 73 -6.30 12.29 2.33
CA GLU A 73 -5.84 13.67 2.17
C GLU A 73 -6.48 14.34 0.95
N TYR A 74 -6.53 13.65 -0.19
CA TYR A 74 -7.19 14.16 -1.39
C TYR A 74 -8.70 14.38 -1.18
N TYR A 75 -9.38 13.45 -0.50
CA TYR A 75 -10.81 13.58 -0.18
C TYR A 75 -11.06 14.73 0.80
N ASN A 76 -10.23 14.89 1.83
CA ASN A 76 -10.34 15.96 2.81
C ASN A 76 -10.08 17.34 2.19
N ALA A 77 -9.29 17.41 1.11
CA ALA A 77 -9.12 18.62 0.30
C ALA A 77 -10.33 18.94 -0.61
N GLY A 78 -11.43 18.20 -0.48
CA GLY A 78 -12.67 18.39 -1.26
C GLY A 78 -12.68 17.66 -2.61
N GLY A 79 -11.68 16.84 -2.89
CA GLY A 79 -11.58 16.05 -4.12
C GLY A 79 -12.45 14.78 -4.09
N LYS A 80 -12.66 14.20 -5.28
CA LYS A 80 -13.32 12.89 -5.45
C LYS A 80 -12.33 11.84 -5.93
N TRP A 81 -12.55 10.58 -5.55
CA TRP A 81 -11.69 9.45 -5.95
C TRP A 81 -11.76 9.08 -7.44
N THR A 82 -12.60 9.77 -8.19
CA THR A 82 -12.70 9.64 -9.66
C THR A 82 -12.00 10.77 -10.38
N ASP A 83 -11.50 11.78 -9.67
CA ASP A 83 -10.87 12.93 -10.27
C ASP A 83 -9.57 12.52 -10.97
N LEU A 84 -9.30 13.13 -12.13
CA LEU A 84 -8.10 12.83 -12.90
C LEU A 84 -6.81 13.00 -12.07
N PRO A 85 -6.61 14.09 -11.29
CA PRO A 85 -5.45 14.23 -10.43
C PRO A 85 -5.29 13.11 -9.40
N PHE A 86 -6.40 12.55 -8.90
CA PHE A 86 -6.37 11.44 -7.96
C PHE A 86 -5.96 10.12 -8.62
N VAL A 87 -6.49 9.81 -9.80
CA VAL A 87 -6.19 8.53 -10.48
C VAL A 87 -4.85 8.54 -11.23
N LEU A 88 -4.32 9.73 -11.56
CA LEU A 88 -3.10 9.88 -12.35
C LEU A 88 -1.90 9.13 -11.75
N PRO A 89 -1.56 9.25 -10.45
CA PRO A 89 -0.41 8.54 -9.88
C PRO A 89 -0.53 7.02 -9.99
N PHE A 90 -1.75 6.48 -9.82
CA PHE A 90 -2.00 5.04 -9.97
C PHE A 90 -1.83 4.57 -11.40
N GLY A 91 -2.38 5.32 -12.37
CA GLY A 91 -2.25 4.99 -13.78
C GLY A 91 -0.79 5.00 -14.25
N VAL A 92 -0.03 6.02 -13.87
CA VAL A 92 1.39 6.12 -14.24
C VAL A 92 2.21 5.04 -13.55
N ALA A 93 1.98 4.79 -12.26
CA ALA A 93 2.63 3.71 -11.52
C ALA A 93 2.38 2.33 -12.14
N LEU A 94 1.15 2.05 -12.57
CA LEU A 94 0.81 0.79 -13.24
C LEU A 94 1.57 0.63 -14.55
N VAL A 95 1.58 1.66 -15.40
CA VAL A 95 2.28 1.62 -16.69
C VAL A 95 3.78 1.40 -16.49
N VAL A 96 4.41 2.13 -15.57
CA VAL A 96 5.84 1.99 -15.28
C VAL A 96 6.15 0.62 -14.67
N GLY A 97 5.33 0.14 -13.73
CA GLY A 97 5.48 -1.18 -13.13
C GLY A 97 5.43 -2.30 -14.18
N VAL A 98 4.44 -2.26 -15.08
CA VAL A 98 4.31 -3.22 -16.19
C VAL A 98 5.51 -3.13 -17.12
N ALA A 99 5.91 -1.92 -17.52
CA ALA A 99 7.07 -1.73 -18.40
C ALA A 99 8.35 -2.32 -17.80
N VAL A 100 8.63 -2.04 -16.53
CA VAL A 100 9.81 -2.58 -15.82
C VAL A 100 9.71 -4.10 -15.70
N GLY A 101 8.53 -4.64 -15.37
CA GLY A 101 8.32 -6.08 -15.27
C GLY A 101 8.57 -6.82 -16.59
N VAL A 102 8.16 -6.23 -17.71
CA VAL A 102 8.37 -6.80 -19.06
C VAL A 102 9.82 -6.66 -19.51
N VAL A 103 10.43 -5.48 -19.35
CA VAL A 103 11.77 -5.19 -19.87
C VAL A 103 12.87 -5.91 -19.08
N PHE A 104 12.71 -6.02 -17.75
CA PHE A 104 13.73 -6.59 -16.87
C PHE A 104 13.37 -7.97 -16.32
N GLU A 105 12.22 -8.54 -16.73
CA GLU A 105 11.72 -9.85 -16.28
C GLU A 105 11.74 -10.02 -14.75
N SER A 106 11.50 -8.93 -14.02
CA SER A 106 11.67 -8.86 -12.57
C SER A 106 10.40 -8.39 -11.88
N GLY A 107 9.71 -9.31 -11.22
CA GLY A 107 8.52 -8.98 -10.42
C GLY A 107 8.84 -8.04 -9.25
N GLY A 108 9.99 -8.25 -8.59
CA GLY A 108 10.45 -7.35 -7.52
C GLY A 108 10.76 -5.95 -8.04
N GLY A 109 11.43 -5.86 -9.20
CA GLY A 109 11.70 -4.59 -9.87
C GLY A 109 10.42 -3.87 -10.30
N ALA A 110 9.45 -4.60 -10.85
CA ALA A 110 8.16 -4.06 -11.26
C ALA A 110 7.39 -3.43 -10.09
N VAL A 111 7.28 -4.15 -8.96
CA VAL A 111 6.58 -3.66 -7.77
C VAL A 111 7.29 -2.44 -7.18
N GLY A 112 8.61 -2.50 -7.04
CA GLY A 112 9.40 -1.37 -6.55
C GLY A 112 9.27 -0.13 -7.45
N ALA A 113 9.35 -0.30 -8.77
CA ALA A 113 9.22 0.79 -9.72
C ALA A 113 7.81 1.40 -9.70
N ALA A 114 6.76 0.57 -9.64
CA ALA A 114 5.39 1.05 -9.50
C ALA A 114 5.22 1.89 -8.23
N PHE A 115 5.68 1.37 -7.09
CA PHE A 115 5.57 2.06 -5.81
C PHE A 115 6.28 3.43 -5.81
N TRP A 116 7.55 3.48 -6.22
CA TRP A 116 8.29 4.74 -6.22
C TRP A 116 7.74 5.74 -7.25
N THR A 117 7.27 5.24 -8.40
CA THR A 117 6.59 6.08 -9.40
C THR A 117 5.33 6.69 -8.81
N PHE A 118 4.51 5.90 -8.11
CA PHE A 118 3.33 6.41 -7.42
C PHE A 118 3.70 7.55 -6.46
N VAL A 119 4.69 7.32 -5.57
CA VAL A 119 5.11 8.30 -4.57
C VAL A 119 5.53 9.63 -5.22
N VAL A 120 6.37 9.55 -6.26
CA VAL A 120 6.87 10.74 -6.98
C VAL A 120 5.72 11.47 -7.69
N VAL A 121 4.90 10.76 -8.45
CA VAL A 121 3.81 11.38 -9.22
C VAL A 121 2.74 11.96 -8.31
N ALA A 122 2.39 11.29 -7.21
CA ALA A 122 1.48 11.80 -6.20
C ALA A 122 1.99 13.11 -5.58
N GLY A 123 3.27 13.15 -5.21
CA GLY A 123 3.92 14.36 -4.71
C GLY A 123 3.89 15.51 -5.72
N LEU A 124 4.19 15.22 -6.99
CA LEU A 124 4.13 16.22 -8.07
C LEU A 124 2.71 16.75 -8.28
N VAL A 125 1.70 15.87 -8.28
CA VAL A 125 0.30 16.27 -8.40
C VAL A 125 -0.09 17.19 -7.25
N ALA A 126 0.28 16.84 -6.01
CA ALA A 126 -0.01 17.67 -4.83
C ALA A 126 0.59 19.08 -4.99
N VAL A 127 1.85 19.18 -5.42
CA VAL A 127 2.51 20.47 -5.68
C VAL A 127 1.79 21.27 -6.77
N VAL A 128 1.45 20.63 -7.89
CA VAL A 128 0.76 21.31 -9.02
C VAL A 128 -0.61 21.83 -8.59
N VAL A 129 -1.38 21.04 -7.85
CA VAL A 129 -2.71 21.44 -7.34
C VAL A 129 -2.56 22.61 -6.37
N TRP A 130 -1.63 22.52 -5.42
CA TRP A 130 -1.36 23.58 -4.46
C TRP A 130 -0.99 24.91 -5.15
N VAL A 131 -0.06 24.87 -6.11
CA VAL A 131 0.33 26.06 -6.89
C VAL A 131 -0.87 26.62 -7.66
N ARG A 132 -1.65 25.77 -8.36
CA ARG A 132 -2.80 26.22 -9.15
C ARG A 132 -3.89 26.86 -8.29
N VAL A 133 -4.16 26.34 -7.09
CA VAL A 133 -5.16 26.90 -6.18
C VAL A 133 -4.64 28.18 -5.53
N GLY A 134 -3.41 28.18 -5.02
CA GLY A 134 -2.79 29.36 -4.42
C GLY A 134 -2.63 30.53 -5.40
N TYR A 135 -2.40 30.26 -6.69
CA TYR A 135 -2.42 31.29 -7.74
C TYR A 135 -3.81 31.87 -8.00
N ARG A 136 -4.89 31.15 -7.73
CA ARG A 136 -6.25 31.68 -7.95
C ARG A 136 -6.69 32.59 -6.80
N GLU A 137 -6.28 32.28 -5.58
CA GLU A 137 -6.57 33.13 -4.41
C GLU A 137 -5.76 34.43 -4.39
N SER A 138 -4.56 34.46 -5.00
CA SER A 138 -3.72 35.67 -5.03
C SER A 138 -4.09 36.68 -6.13
N VAL A 139 -4.95 36.28 -7.08
CA VAL A 139 -5.37 37.11 -8.23
C VAL A 139 -6.84 37.54 -8.12
N ALA A 140 -7.57 37.03 -7.12
CA ALA A 140 -8.93 37.42 -6.77
C ALA A 140 -8.91 38.55 -5.71
#